data_AF-A0A2A5CHK9-F1
#
_entry.id   AF-A0A2A5CHK9-F1
#
_cell.length_a   1.000
_cell.length_b   1.000
_cell.length_c   1.000
_cell.angle_alpha   90.00
_cell.angle_beta   90.00
_cell.angle_gamma   90.00
#
_symmetry.space_group_name_H-M   'P 1'
#
loop_
_entity.id
_entity.type
_entity.pdbx_description
1 polymer ?
#
loop_
_entity_poly.entity_id
_entity_poly.type
_entity_poly.pdbx_seq_one_letter_code
_entity_poly.pdbx_strand_id
1 'polypeptide(L)'
;MRHYEIVFMVHPDQSDQVPGMIEKYTTLVTDSGGTVHRLEDWGRRQLAYPILKIHKAHYVLMNVECVYDVLDEITSLFRYNDAVLRNLVIKRKEAVTDMSDIMKAENENRERKARVSQRMQDEAKYSAPKPAPVAAETKEPVTEEAPADVEPSTNEEQSVDKASSEKEESSTTQEPSADKEPAAEEETKS
;
A
#
# COMPACT_ATOMS: atom_id res chain seq x y z
N MET A 1 -2.72 28.85 -7.76
CA MET A 1 -3.53 28.88 -6.53
C MET A 1 -2.66 29.36 -5.37
N ARG A 2 -2.49 28.65 -4.24
CA ARG A 2 -1.49 28.96 -3.21
C ARG A 2 -0.72 27.69 -2.83
N HIS A 3 0.59 27.81 -2.64
CA HIS A 3 1.44 26.70 -2.21
C HIS A 3 1.43 26.57 -0.69
N TYR A 4 1.25 25.35 -0.20
CA TYR A 4 1.33 24.98 1.20
C TYR A 4 2.24 23.77 1.38
N GLU A 5 2.88 23.70 2.54
CA GLU A 5 3.64 22.57 3.00
C GLU A 5 2.96 22.03 4.25
N ILE A 6 2.58 20.76 4.19
CA ILE A 6 1.81 20.07 5.21
C ILE A 6 2.70 18.96 5.77
N VAL A 7 3.02 19.06 7.05
CA VAL A 7 3.72 18.00 7.79
C VAL A 7 2.76 17.46 8.84
N PHE A 8 2.52 16.15 8.83
CA PHE A 8 1.71 15.50 9.86
C PHE A 8 2.39 14.24 10.38
N MET A 9 2.04 13.87 11.61
CA MET A 9 2.60 12.71 12.29
C MET A 9 1.49 11.81 12.84
N VAL A 10 1.57 10.52 12.51
CA VAL A 10 0.53 9.51 12.75
C VAL A 10 0.96 8.54 13.85
N HIS A 11 -0.01 8.00 14.59
CA HIS A 11 0.19 6.98 15.61
C HIS A 11 0.97 5.78 15.05
N PRO A 12 2.01 5.26 15.73
CA PRO A 12 2.90 4.22 15.19
C PRO A 12 2.18 2.92 14.86
N ASP A 13 1.07 2.64 15.56
CA ASP A 13 0.24 1.45 15.39
C ASP A 13 -0.74 1.55 14.20
N GLN A 14 -0.97 2.76 13.67
CA GLN A 14 -1.73 2.98 12.43
C GLN A 14 -0.82 3.33 11.24
N SER A 15 0.48 3.05 11.37
CA SER A 15 1.48 3.22 10.30
C SER A 15 1.08 2.58 8.97
N ASP A 16 0.35 1.47 9.02
CA ASP A 16 -0.01 0.69 7.83
C ASP A 16 -1.23 1.28 7.09
N GLN A 17 -1.97 2.21 7.71
CA GLN A 17 -3.07 2.95 7.08
C GLN A 17 -2.59 4.22 6.36
N VAL A 18 -1.35 4.65 6.59
CA VAL A 18 -0.81 5.93 6.10
C VAL A 18 -0.85 6.05 4.56
N PRO A 19 -0.52 5.03 3.75
CA PRO A 19 -0.65 5.13 2.29
C PRO A 19 -2.08 5.46 1.84
N GLY A 20 -3.08 4.74 2.38
CA GLY A 20 -4.50 4.98 2.08
C GLY A 20 -5.06 6.28 2.67
N MET A 21 -4.35 6.94 3.60
CA MET A 21 -4.63 8.33 3.99
C MET A 21 -4.04 9.33 3.00
N ILE A 22 -2.77 9.12 2.59
CA ILE A 22 -2.08 9.96 1.60
C ILE A 22 -2.83 9.97 0.27
N GLU A 23 -3.30 8.81 -0.19
CA GLU A 23 -4.13 8.69 -1.40
C GLU A 23 -5.40 9.55 -1.30
N LYS A 24 -6.18 9.42 -0.22
CA LYS A 24 -7.41 10.22 0.00
C LYS A 24 -7.14 11.72 -0.01
N TYR A 25 -6.09 12.18 0.67
CA TYR A 25 -5.73 13.60 0.68
C TYR A 25 -5.21 14.08 -0.69
N THR A 26 -4.54 13.20 -1.45
CA THR A 26 -4.10 13.50 -2.82
C THR A 26 -5.30 13.64 -3.76
N THR A 27 -6.25 12.70 -3.73
CA THR A 27 -7.50 12.75 -4.49
C THR A 27 -8.29 14.02 -4.20
N LEU A 28 -8.50 14.35 -2.92
CA LEU A 28 -9.23 15.55 -2.50
C LEU A 28 -8.54 16.85 -3.00
N VAL A 29 -7.20 16.88 -3.07
CA VAL A 29 -6.47 17.99 -3.71
C VAL A 29 -6.67 18.01 -5.23
N THR A 30 -6.57 16.87 -5.92
CA THR A 30 -6.72 16.83 -7.40
C THR A 30 -8.14 17.13 -7.87
N ASP A 31 -9.16 16.66 -7.14
CA ASP A 31 -10.58 16.86 -7.46
C ASP A 31 -10.96 18.35 -7.38
N SER A 32 -10.29 19.11 -6.50
CA SER A 32 -10.41 20.57 -6.40
C SER A 32 -9.67 21.35 -7.50
N GLY A 33 -9.00 20.66 -8.43
CA GLY A 33 -8.11 21.26 -9.43
C GLY A 33 -6.72 21.65 -8.90
N GLY A 34 -6.38 21.23 -7.68
CA GLY A 34 -5.06 21.41 -7.08
C GLY A 34 -4.02 20.40 -7.57
N THR A 35 -2.77 20.59 -7.18
CA THR A 35 -1.64 19.72 -7.55
C THR A 35 -0.76 19.38 -6.34
N VAL A 36 -0.24 18.14 -6.31
CA VAL A 36 0.76 17.72 -5.31
C VAL A 36 2.14 17.78 -5.96
N HIS A 37 2.99 18.67 -5.45
CA HIS A 37 4.33 18.95 -6.00
C HIS A 37 5.42 18.04 -5.43
N ARG A 38 5.23 17.58 -4.19
CA ARG A 38 6.17 16.71 -3.47
C ARG A 38 5.43 15.92 -2.40
N LEU A 39 5.78 14.66 -2.24
CA LEU A 39 5.17 13.70 -1.32
C LEU A 39 6.31 12.84 -0.76
N GLU A 40 6.52 12.87 0.55
CA GLU A 40 7.59 12.14 1.23
C GLU A 40 7.06 11.41 2.47
N ASP A 41 7.19 10.09 2.45
CA ASP A 41 7.11 9.23 3.63
C ASP A 41 8.50 9.22 4.30
N TRP A 42 8.57 9.63 5.56
CA TRP A 42 9.78 9.62 6.40
C TRP A 42 9.77 8.50 7.46
N GLY A 43 8.82 7.57 7.34
CA GLY A 43 8.65 6.40 8.17
C GLY A 43 8.42 6.68 9.65
N ARG A 44 8.59 5.63 10.46
CA ARG A 44 8.45 5.68 11.92
C ARG A 44 9.72 6.22 12.58
N ARG A 45 9.68 7.48 13.03
CA ARG A 45 10.80 8.20 13.65
C ARG A 45 10.63 8.28 15.18
N GLN A 46 11.75 8.36 15.89
CA GLN A 46 11.78 8.60 17.34
C GLN A 46 11.43 10.07 17.64
N LEU A 47 10.50 10.31 18.56
CA LEU A 47 10.15 11.65 19.03
C LEU A 47 11.18 12.15 20.05
N ALA A 48 11.46 13.46 20.02
CA ALA A 48 12.38 14.13 20.95
C ALA A 48 11.82 14.22 22.39
N TYR A 49 10.48 14.20 22.53
CA TYR A 49 9.76 14.12 23.79
C TYR A 49 8.44 13.34 23.56
N PRO A 50 7.88 12.67 24.58
CA PRO A 50 6.66 11.89 24.39
C PRO A 50 5.43 12.78 24.16
N ILE A 51 4.61 12.44 23.17
CA ILE A 51 3.33 13.08 22.88
C ILE A 51 2.24 12.05 23.18
N LEU A 52 1.27 12.36 24.03
CA LEU A 52 0.22 11.40 24.46
C LEU A 52 0.79 10.05 24.99
N LYS A 53 1.95 10.10 25.66
CA LYS A 53 2.77 8.93 26.12
C LYS A 53 3.43 8.11 25.01
N ILE A 54 3.29 8.50 23.75
CA ILE A 54 3.88 7.85 22.58
C ILE A 54 5.31 8.37 22.37
N HIS A 55 6.25 7.47 22.06
CA HIS A 55 7.67 7.79 21.86
C HIS A 55 8.12 7.77 20.39
N LYS A 56 7.32 7.24 19.46
CA LYS A 56 7.62 7.16 18.02
C LYS A 56 6.38 7.54 17.22
N ALA A 57 6.52 8.25 16.12
CA ALA A 57 5.42 8.56 15.21
C ALA A 57 5.83 8.28 13.76
N HIS A 58 4.87 7.94 12.91
CA HIS A 58 5.06 7.89 11.47
C HIS A 58 4.99 9.32 10.93
N TYR A 59 6.00 9.80 10.19
CA TYR A 59 6.04 11.18 9.66
C TYR A 59 5.77 11.23 8.16
N VAL A 60 4.91 12.15 7.75
CA VAL A 60 4.61 12.44 6.33
C VAL A 60 4.79 13.92 6.05
N LEU A 61 5.40 14.24 4.91
CA LEU A 61 5.51 15.57 4.33
C LEU A 61 4.80 15.59 2.97
N MET A 62 3.98 16.61 2.73
CA MET A 62 3.30 16.84 1.45
C MET A 62 3.33 18.33 1.10
N ASN A 63 3.83 18.68 -0.08
CA ASN A 63 3.72 20.03 -0.64
C ASN A 63 2.61 20.06 -1.68
N VAL A 64 1.61 20.89 -1.44
CA VAL A 64 0.41 21.00 -2.26
C VAL A 64 0.24 22.42 -2.78
N GLU A 65 -0.39 22.54 -3.94
CA GLU A 65 -0.98 23.76 -4.42
C GLU A 65 -2.50 23.59 -4.47
N CYS A 66 -3.24 24.37 -3.69
CA CYS A 66 -4.69 24.25 -3.59
C CYS A 66 -5.36 25.60 -3.26
N VAL A 67 -6.69 25.60 -3.34
CA VAL A 67 -7.56 26.69 -2.85
C VAL A 67 -7.62 26.64 -1.31
N TYR A 68 -7.98 27.75 -0.67
CA TYR A 68 -8.03 27.82 0.80
C TYR A 68 -9.04 26.84 1.42
N ASP A 69 -10.21 26.69 0.80
CA ASP A 69 -11.33 25.92 1.36
C ASP A 69 -10.98 24.42 1.48
N VAL A 70 -10.27 23.90 0.47
CA VAL A 70 -9.67 22.56 0.41
C VAL A 70 -8.66 22.34 1.54
N LEU A 71 -7.88 23.37 1.90
CA LEU A 71 -6.92 23.30 2.99
C LEU A 71 -7.61 23.27 4.37
N ASP A 72 -8.72 23.98 4.52
CA ASP A 72 -9.53 24.00 5.75
C ASP A 72 -10.27 22.65 5.94
N GLU A 73 -10.73 22.04 4.84
CA GLU A 73 -11.25 20.67 4.83
C GLU A 73 -10.17 19.64 5.24
N ILE A 74 -8.97 19.68 4.63
CA ILE A 74 -7.84 18.82 5.03
C ILE A 74 -7.48 19.02 6.51
N THR A 75 -7.45 20.27 6.98
CA THR A 75 -7.17 20.60 8.39
C THR A 75 -8.26 20.08 9.32
N SER A 76 -9.52 20.09 8.88
CA SER A 76 -10.65 19.49 9.61
C SER A 76 -10.56 17.96 9.62
N LEU A 77 -10.21 17.32 8.51
CA LEU A 77 -10.00 15.86 8.44
C LEU A 77 -8.84 15.41 9.33
N PHE A 78 -7.76 16.19 9.46
CA PHE A 78 -6.71 15.93 10.47
C PHE A 78 -7.18 16.12 11.92
N ARG A 79 -8.18 16.98 12.16
CA ARG A 79 -8.72 17.24 13.51
C ARG A 79 -9.69 16.17 13.99
N TYR A 80 -10.42 15.53 13.07
CA TYR A 80 -11.37 14.45 13.38
C TYR A 80 -10.78 13.04 13.24
N ASN A 81 -9.51 12.91 12.83
CA ASN A 81 -8.83 11.63 12.71
C ASN A 81 -7.87 11.40 13.89
N ASP A 82 -8.30 10.60 14.86
CA ASP A 82 -7.52 10.23 16.06
C ASP A 82 -6.15 9.58 15.76
N ALA A 83 -5.93 9.08 14.54
CA ALA A 83 -4.62 8.58 14.13
C ALA A 83 -3.58 9.71 14.01
N VAL A 84 -3.99 10.95 13.76
CA VAL A 84 -3.09 12.11 13.54
C VAL A 84 -2.79 12.81 14.86
N LEU A 85 -1.59 12.57 15.40
CA LEU A 85 -1.16 13.13 16.70
C LEU A 85 -0.90 14.64 16.64
N ARG A 86 -0.46 15.13 15.47
CA ARG A 86 -0.20 16.54 15.19
C ARG A 86 -0.08 16.78 13.68
N ASN A 87 -0.57 17.93 13.22
CA ASN A 87 -0.26 18.50 11.92
C ASN A 87 0.41 19.87 12.07
N LEU A 88 1.06 20.34 11.00
CA LEU A 88 1.60 21.68 10.84
C LEU A 88 1.44 22.08 9.37
N VAL A 89 0.78 23.21 9.13
CA VAL A 89 0.55 23.76 7.78
C VAL A 89 1.34 25.07 7.64
N ILE A 90 2.21 25.14 6.64
CA ILE A 90 3.08 26.29 6.37
C ILE A 90 2.77 26.82 4.97
N LYS A 91 2.37 28.09 4.85
CA LYS A 91 2.24 28.75 3.54
C LYS A 91 3.63 28.95 2.93
N ARG A 92 3.84 28.44 1.72
CA ARG A 92 5.06 28.66 0.92
C ARG A 92 4.83 29.78 -0.11
N LYS A 93 5.92 30.33 -0.65
CA LYS A 93 5.88 31.35 -1.73
C LYS A 93 5.78 30.71 -3.11
N GLU A 94 6.47 29.59 -3.28
CA GLU A 94 6.71 28.87 -4.53
C GLU A 94 6.48 27.36 -4.30
N ALA A 95 6.35 26.59 -5.38
CA ALA A 95 6.31 25.14 -5.32
C ALA A 95 7.70 24.58 -4.98
N VAL A 96 7.80 23.77 -3.92
CA VAL A 96 9.04 23.09 -3.53
C VAL A 96 8.95 21.63 -3.99
N THR A 97 9.66 21.32 -5.07
CA THR A 97 9.71 19.98 -5.70
C THR A 97 10.94 19.17 -5.28
N ASP A 98 12.04 19.82 -4.88
CA ASP A 98 13.27 19.16 -4.42
C ASP A 98 13.02 18.26 -3.20
N MET A 99 13.61 17.06 -3.17
CA MET A 99 13.59 16.16 -2.01
C MET A 99 14.14 16.85 -0.75
N SER A 100 13.53 16.63 0.41
CA SER A 100 14.01 17.16 1.68
C SER A 100 15.35 16.53 2.08
N ASP A 101 16.16 17.28 2.83
CA ASP A 101 17.46 16.79 3.30
C ASP A 101 17.31 15.62 4.30
N ILE A 102 16.14 15.49 4.93
CA ILE A 102 15.76 14.35 5.76
C ILE A 102 15.66 13.08 4.90
N MET A 103 14.92 13.13 3.78
CA MET A 103 14.76 11.98 2.89
C MET A 103 16.04 11.64 2.13
N LYS A 104 16.83 12.66 1.71
CA LYS A 104 18.17 12.46 1.14
C LYS A 104 19.09 11.67 2.09
N ALA A 105 19.21 12.13 3.34
CA ALA A 105 20.06 11.50 4.34
C ALA A 105 19.56 10.09 4.74
N GLU A 106 18.25 9.88 4.76
CA GLU A 106 17.67 8.56 5.05
C GLU A 106 17.92 7.56 3.93
N ASN A 107 17.74 7.96 2.66
CA ASN A 107 18.04 7.07 1.54
C ASN A 107 19.53 6.69 1.50
N GLU A 108 20.44 7.65 1.72
CA GLU A 108 21.89 7.38 1.77
C GLU A 108 22.25 6.39 2.90
N ASN A 109 21.64 6.54 4.08
CA ASN A 109 21.78 5.62 5.21
C ASN A 109 21.20 4.22 4.90
N ARG A 110 20.03 4.15 4.22
CA ARG A 110 19.38 2.91 3.80
C ARG A 110 20.24 2.15 2.80
N GLU A 111 20.76 2.82 1.77
CA GLU A 111 21.71 2.23 0.82
C GLU A 111 23.01 1.77 1.50
N ARG A 112 23.58 2.59 2.39
CA ARG A 112 24.81 2.27 3.12
C ARG A 112 24.63 0.98 3.93
N LYS A 113 23.48 0.82 4.60
CA LYS A 113 23.10 -0.42 5.31
C LYS A 113 22.89 -1.59 4.36
N ALA A 114 22.18 -1.40 3.24
CA ALA A 114 21.96 -2.44 2.25
C ALA A 114 23.29 -3.02 1.73
N ARG A 115 24.22 -2.15 1.29
CA ARG A 115 25.57 -2.52 0.83
C ARG A 115 26.35 -3.35 1.87
N VAL A 116 26.27 -2.99 3.15
CA VAL A 116 26.89 -3.76 4.24
C VAL A 116 26.22 -5.12 4.42
N SER A 117 24.89 -5.18 4.50
CA SER A 117 24.15 -6.43 4.69
C SER A 117 24.34 -7.43 3.54
N GLN A 118 24.41 -6.94 2.30
CA GLN A 118 24.67 -7.76 1.11
C GLN A 118 26.07 -8.39 1.18
N ARG A 119 27.10 -7.59 1.48
CA ARG A 119 28.47 -8.10 1.67
C ARG A 119 28.54 -9.18 2.77
N MET A 120 27.87 -8.96 3.90
CA MET A 120 27.85 -9.94 5.00
C MET A 120 27.12 -11.23 4.59
N GLN A 121 26.07 -11.16 3.77
CA GLN A 121 25.41 -12.35 3.22
C GLN A 121 26.31 -13.10 2.24
N ASP A 122 27.08 -12.40 1.40
CA ASP A 122 27.96 -13.03 0.41
C ASP A 122 29.21 -13.65 1.07
N GLU A 123 29.78 -13.00 2.08
CA GLU A 123 30.83 -13.58 2.94
C GLU A 123 30.30 -14.83 3.70
N ALA A 124 29.06 -14.80 4.20
CA ALA A 124 28.44 -15.96 4.85
C ALA A 124 28.17 -17.13 3.89
N LYS A 125 27.70 -16.86 2.65
CA LYS A 125 27.51 -17.90 1.61
C LYS A 125 28.83 -18.61 1.26
N TYR A 126 29.93 -17.86 1.18
CA TYR A 126 31.24 -18.41 0.83
C TYR A 126 31.94 -19.11 2.00
N SER A 127 31.63 -18.74 3.23
CA SER A 127 32.14 -19.36 4.47
C SER A 127 31.38 -20.63 4.89
N ALA A 128 30.23 -20.93 4.26
CA ALA A 128 29.47 -22.15 4.55
C ALA A 128 30.28 -23.40 4.13
N PRO A 129 30.48 -24.39 5.02
CA PRO A 129 31.20 -25.62 4.67
C PRO A 129 30.42 -26.38 3.61
N LYS A 130 31.05 -26.56 2.43
CA LYS A 130 30.48 -27.29 1.31
C LYS A 130 30.09 -28.71 1.76
N PRO A 131 28.84 -29.17 1.57
CA PRO A 131 28.45 -30.51 1.98
C PRO A 131 29.35 -31.52 1.27
N ALA A 132 30.01 -32.39 2.05
CA ALA A 132 30.92 -33.37 1.51
C ALA A 132 30.16 -34.37 0.62
N PRO A 133 30.66 -34.71 -0.58
CA PRO A 133 30.05 -35.76 -1.37
C PRO A 133 30.24 -37.08 -0.64
N VAL A 134 29.14 -37.67 -0.18
CA VAL A 134 29.13 -39.07 0.28
C VAL A 134 29.44 -39.96 -0.92
N ALA A 135 30.67 -40.48 -0.97
CA ALA A 135 31.10 -41.36 -2.03
C ALA A 135 30.35 -42.70 -1.95
N ALA A 136 29.88 -43.19 -3.11
CA ALA A 136 29.44 -44.57 -3.24
C ALA A 136 30.65 -45.46 -3.51
N GLU A 137 30.74 -46.60 -2.83
CA GLU A 137 31.68 -47.67 -3.18
C GLU A 137 31.01 -49.04 -2.94
N THR A 138 31.25 -49.98 -3.86
CA THR A 138 30.38 -51.16 -4.07
C THR A 138 31.01 -52.45 -3.57
N LYS A 139 30.20 -53.36 -2.98
CA LYS A 139 30.54 -54.79 -2.89
C LYS A 139 29.31 -55.71 -3.06
N GLU A 140 29.37 -56.53 -4.09
CA GLU A 140 28.64 -57.80 -4.27
C GLU A 140 29.70 -58.96 -4.22
N PRO A 141 29.37 -60.25 -4.43
CA PRO A 141 28.06 -60.90 -4.54
C PRO A 141 27.86 -62.16 -3.65
N VAL A 142 26.62 -62.65 -3.56
CA VAL A 142 26.30 -64.09 -3.44
C VAL A 142 25.04 -64.38 -4.27
N THR A 143 25.03 -65.49 -5.00
CA THR A 143 23.96 -65.94 -5.91
C THR A 143 23.20 -67.15 -5.38
N GLU A 144 21.88 -67.25 -5.57
CA GLU A 144 21.23 -68.53 -5.92
C GLU A 144 19.83 -68.34 -6.58
N GLU A 145 19.61 -69.11 -7.67
CA GLU A 145 18.38 -69.50 -8.40
C GLU A 145 17.24 -68.52 -8.82
N ALA A 146 16.45 -68.97 -9.81
CA ALA A 146 15.53 -68.22 -10.68
C ALA A 146 14.29 -69.11 -11.04
N PRO A 147 13.48 -68.91 -12.12
CA PRO A 147 13.07 -67.74 -12.91
C PRO A 147 11.52 -67.64 -13.15
N ALA A 148 11.08 -66.76 -14.07
CA ALA A 148 9.74 -66.63 -14.70
C ALA A 148 8.62 -65.96 -13.85
N ASP A 149 7.62 -65.25 -14.43
CA ASP A 149 7.11 -65.24 -15.81
C ASP A 149 6.73 -63.83 -16.38
N VAL A 150 6.15 -63.80 -17.60
CA VAL A 150 6.08 -62.70 -18.60
C VAL A 150 5.08 -61.52 -18.38
N GLU A 151 5.48 -60.33 -18.90
CA GLU A 151 4.78 -59.10 -19.40
C GLU A 151 3.26 -59.08 -19.77
N PRO A 152 2.64 -57.91 -20.16
CA PRO A 152 2.91 -56.48 -19.86
C PRO A 152 1.64 -55.57 -19.65
N SER A 153 1.86 -54.26 -19.42
CA SER A 153 0.91 -53.13 -19.62
C SER A 153 -0.28 -53.03 -18.62
N THR A 154 -0.97 -51.90 -18.41
CA THR A 154 -1.12 -50.66 -19.23
C THR A 154 -0.71 -49.36 -18.52
N ASN A 155 -0.52 -48.31 -19.32
CA ASN A 155 -0.43 -46.91 -18.90
C ASN A 155 -1.77 -46.22 -19.24
N GLU A 156 -2.34 -45.46 -18.32
CA GLU A 156 -3.38 -44.49 -18.66
C GLU A 156 -3.19 -43.20 -17.84
N GLU A 157 -3.03 -42.10 -18.55
CA GLU A 157 -3.02 -40.75 -17.99
C GLU A 157 -4.47 -40.33 -17.69
N GLN A 158 -4.66 -39.40 -16.74
CA GLN A 158 -5.13 -38.06 -17.16
C GLN A 158 -5.02 -37.01 -16.06
N SER A 159 -4.98 -35.77 -16.52
CA SER A 159 -4.81 -34.56 -15.72
C SER A 159 -5.72 -33.45 -16.25
N VAL A 160 -5.88 -32.40 -15.44
CA VAL A 160 -6.43 -31.07 -15.74
C VAL A 160 -7.88 -30.91 -16.25
N ASP A 161 -8.60 -30.04 -15.51
CA ASP A 161 -9.52 -28.99 -15.97
C ASP A 161 -10.55 -29.22 -17.09
N LYS A 162 -11.81 -28.82 -16.82
CA LYS A 162 -12.29 -27.45 -17.12
C LYS A 162 -13.73 -27.21 -16.64
N ALA A 163 -14.07 -25.96 -16.30
CA ALA A 163 -15.43 -25.53 -15.91
C ALA A 163 -16.27 -25.03 -17.11
N SER A 164 -17.61 -25.07 -16.98
CA SER A 164 -18.54 -23.94 -17.32
C SER A 164 -20.02 -24.22 -16.98
N SER A 165 -20.66 -23.25 -16.30
CA SER A 165 -22.07 -22.78 -16.31
C SER A 165 -23.27 -23.67 -16.73
N GLU A 166 -24.38 -23.51 -15.98
CA GLU A 166 -25.77 -23.61 -16.46
C GLU A 166 -26.58 -22.31 -16.15
N LYS A 167 -27.83 -22.22 -16.65
CA LYS A 167 -28.76 -21.06 -16.65
C LYS A 167 -30.25 -21.55 -16.56
N GLU A 168 -31.37 -20.93 -17.02
CA GLU A 168 -31.91 -19.64 -17.58
C GLU A 168 -33.45 -19.74 -17.39
N GLU A 169 -34.36 -18.76 -17.27
CA GLU A 169 -34.43 -17.27 -17.14
C GLU A 169 -35.45 -16.99 -15.98
N SER A 170 -36.16 -15.88 -15.70
CA SER A 170 -36.46 -14.52 -16.25
C SER A 170 -36.74 -13.59 -15.03
N SER A 171 -37.43 -12.44 -14.99
CA SER A 171 -38.22 -11.57 -15.89
C SER A 171 -38.18 -10.14 -15.26
N THR A 172 -38.18 -8.98 -15.95
CA THR A 172 -38.92 -8.43 -17.11
C THR A 172 -40.22 -7.71 -16.74
N THR A 173 -40.40 -6.49 -17.30
CA THR A 173 -41.54 -5.52 -17.16
C THR A 173 -41.31 -4.45 -16.07
N GLN A 174 -41.45 -3.12 -16.21
CA GLN A 174 -41.49 -2.08 -17.29
C GLN A 174 -42.22 -0.84 -16.68
N GLU A 175 -41.72 0.38 -16.89
CA GLU A 175 -42.37 1.66 -16.49
C GLU A 175 -43.48 2.07 -17.50
N PRO A 176 -44.20 3.24 -17.44
CA PRO A 176 -44.20 4.32 -16.43
C PRO A 176 -45.60 4.91 -16.06
N SER A 177 -45.66 5.69 -14.98
CA SER A 177 -46.54 6.88 -14.84
C SER A 177 -46.03 7.71 -13.65
N ALA A 178 -45.75 9.02 -13.73
CA ALA A 178 -46.55 10.13 -14.23
C ALA A 178 -47.74 10.46 -13.31
N ASP A 179 -47.48 11.28 -12.29
CA ASP A 179 -48.50 11.96 -11.51
C ASP A 179 -48.17 13.45 -11.38
N LYS A 180 -49.18 14.30 -11.60
CA LYS A 180 -49.06 15.77 -11.64
C LYS A 180 -50.44 16.40 -11.50
N GLU A 181 -50.79 16.82 -10.29
CA GLU A 181 -51.96 17.67 -10.07
C GLU A 181 -51.58 18.91 -9.22
N PRO A 182 -52.01 20.14 -9.60
CA PRO A 182 -51.64 21.38 -8.92
C PRO A 182 -52.80 22.03 -8.12
N ALA A 183 -52.50 23.20 -7.55
CA ALA A 183 -53.43 24.29 -7.18
C ALA A 183 -54.13 24.27 -5.78
N ALA A 184 -53.58 25.10 -4.89
CA ALA A 184 -54.27 26.16 -4.15
C ALA A 184 -53.28 27.35 -4.15
N GLU A 185 -53.59 28.58 -4.57
CA GLU A 185 -54.65 29.53 -4.19
C GLU A 185 -54.44 30.17 -2.80
N GLU A 186 -54.70 31.49 -2.74
CA GLU A 186 -54.16 32.49 -1.78
C GLU A 186 -52.66 32.84 -2.02
N GLU A 187 -52.20 34.09 -1.90
CA GLU A 187 -52.79 35.29 -1.28
C GLU A 187 -53.14 36.46 -2.22
N THR A 188 -53.81 37.46 -1.63
CA THR A 188 -54.47 38.61 -2.26
C THR A 188 -53.55 39.77 -2.69
N LYS A 189 -53.76 40.23 -3.93
CA LYS A 189 -54.01 41.63 -4.32
C LYS A 189 -53.84 42.72 -3.23
N SER A 190 -52.85 43.60 -3.40
CA SER A 190 -52.99 45.09 -3.37
C SER A 190 -51.80 45.75 -4.04
#